data_AF-A0A9E6EJQ1-F1
#
_entry.id   AF-A0A9E6EJQ1-F1
#
_cell.length_a   1.000
_cell.length_b   1.000
_cell.length_c   1.000
_cell.angle_alpha   90.00
_cell.angle_beta   90.00
_cell.angle_gamma   90.00
#
_symmetry.space_group_name_H-M   'P 1'
#
loop_
_entity.id
_entity.type
_entity.pdbx_description
1 polymer ?
#
loop_
_entity_poly.entity_id
_entity_poly.type
_entity_poly.pdbx_seq_one_letter_code
_entity_poly.pdbx_strand_id
1 'polypeptide(L)'
;MDLLFKAGDRVRLARAAYALYGGAWPNFCPQGQGGGRPGTVLFAGDRPHKPGAAPRPYYVKWDNGVENSYRVEDLEADEELPEAEGNIIPFSRA
;
A
#
# COMPACT_ATOMS: atom_id res chain seq x y z
N MET A 1 6.70 -20.64 -5.62
CA MET A 1 7.03 -19.20 -5.66
C MET A 1 7.25 -18.77 -4.23
N ASP A 2 8.42 -18.22 -3.91
CA ASP A 2 8.62 -17.55 -2.63
C ASP A 2 7.88 -16.21 -2.69
N LEU A 3 6.82 -16.07 -1.92
CA LEU A 3 6.05 -14.83 -1.81
C LEU A 3 6.76 -13.89 -0.83
N LEU A 4 6.93 -12.64 -1.22
CA LEU A 4 7.64 -11.62 -0.44
C LEU A 4 6.86 -11.24 0.83
N PHE A 5 5.54 -11.13 0.71
CA PHE A 5 4.65 -10.82 1.83
C PHE A 5 3.80 -12.03 2.22
N LYS A 6 3.40 -12.08 3.48
CA LYS A 6 2.55 -13.11 4.08
C LYS A 6 1.26 -12.51 4.62
N ALA A 7 0.26 -13.35 4.84
CA ALA A 7 -0.96 -12.91 5.52
C ALA A 7 -0.62 -12.36 6.92
N GLY A 8 -1.16 -11.19 7.24
CA GLY A 8 -0.87 -10.43 8.46
C GLY A 8 0.14 -9.29 8.27
N ASP A 9 0.96 -9.32 7.21
CA ASP A 9 1.96 -8.27 6.97
C ASP A 9 1.29 -6.93 6.69
N ARG A 10 1.90 -5.86 7.21
CA ARG A 10 1.51 -4.47 6.95
C ARG A 10 2.24 -3.96 5.72
N VAL A 11 1.47 -3.35 4.81
CA VAL A 11 1.97 -2.89 3.51
C VAL A 11 1.43 -1.50 3.19
N ARG A 12 2.17 -0.77 2.35
CA ARG A 12 1.71 0.43 1.65
C ARG A 12 1.78 0.22 0.15
N LEU A 13 1.04 1.04 -0.58
CA LEU A 13 1.16 1.09 -2.03
C LEU A 13 2.52 1.73 -2.38
N ALA A 14 3.34 1.02 -3.15
CA ALA A 14 4.63 1.53 -3.59
C ALA A 14 4.46 2.80 -4.43
N ARG A 15 5.41 3.74 -4.35
CA ARG A 15 5.36 5.00 -5.11
C ARG A 15 5.09 4.80 -6.61
N ALA A 16 5.71 3.79 -7.22
CA ALA A 16 5.55 3.51 -8.65
C ALA A 16 4.11 3.07 -9.01
N ALA A 17 3.41 2.43 -8.08
CA ALA A 17 2.05 1.94 -8.29
C ALA A 17 1.00 3.05 -8.28
N TYR A 18 1.28 4.23 -7.70
CA TYR A 18 0.33 5.36 -7.72
C TYR A 18 -0.12 5.68 -9.15
N ALA A 19 0.82 5.83 -10.08
CA ALA A 19 0.51 6.14 -11.48
C ALA A 19 -0.26 4.99 -12.17
N LEU A 20 0.06 3.72 -11.84
CA LEU A 20 -0.61 2.55 -12.42
C LEU A 20 -2.09 2.47 -12.06
N TYR A 21 -2.47 2.99 -10.89
CA TYR A 21 -3.83 2.98 -10.42
C TYR A 21 -4.56 4.33 -10.60
N GLY A 22 -3.99 5.28 -11.35
CA GLY A 22 -4.59 6.59 -11.62
C GLY A 22 -4.43 7.60 -10.49
N GLY A 23 -3.47 7.37 -9.58
CA GLY A 23 -3.01 8.31 -8.57
C GLY A 23 -1.86 9.21 -9.06
N ALA A 24 -1.47 10.15 -8.20
CA ALA A 24 -0.35 11.05 -8.39
C ALA A 24 0.42 11.23 -7.07
N TRP A 25 1.56 10.54 -6.92
CA TRP A 25 2.39 10.64 -5.71
C TRP A 25 2.99 12.04 -5.53
N PRO A 26 3.09 12.58 -4.29
CA PRO A 26 2.48 12.09 -3.04
C PRO A 26 1.05 12.63 -2.82
N ASN A 27 0.55 13.46 -3.75
CA ASN A 27 -0.60 14.33 -3.53
C ASN A 27 -1.95 13.59 -3.55
N PHE A 28 -2.05 12.48 -4.29
CA PHE A 28 -3.31 11.79 -4.50
C PHE A 28 -3.14 10.29 -4.68
N CYS A 29 -3.85 9.50 -3.87
CA CYS A 29 -4.05 8.07 -4.06
C CYS A 29 -5.56 7.79 -4.19
N PRO A 30 -6.00 7.00 -5.18
CA PRO A 30 -7.41 6.65 -5.30
C PRO A 30 -7.92 5.91 -4.06
N GLN A 31 -9.15 6.19 -3.64
CA GLN A 31 -9.74 5.53 -2.46
C GLN A 31 -9.83 4.01 -2.62
N GLY A 32 -10.03 3.54 -3.86
CA GLY A 32 -10.00 2.11 -4.22
C GLY A 32 -8.65 1.42 -3.99
N GLN A 33 -7.59 2.18 -3.71
CA GLN A 33 -6.23 1.71 -3.43
C GLN A 33 -5.78 2.09 -2.01
N GLY A 34 -6.73 2.26 -1.08
CA GLY A 34 -6.45 2.61 0.30
C GLY A 34 -6.29 4.10 0.58
N GLY A 35 -6.36 4.96 -0.45
CA GLY A 35 -6.29 6.42 -0.26
C GLY A 35 -4.98 6.90 0.36
N GLY A 36 -3.88 6.16 0.12
CA GLY A 36 -2.55 6.46 0.65
C GLY A 36 -2.33 5.98 2.09
N ARG A 37 -3.27 5.22 2.64
CA ARG A 37 -3.16 4.58 3.95
C ARG A 37 -2.51 3.21 3.82
N PRO A 38 -1.82 2.75 4.87
CA PRO A 38 -1.38 1.37 4.93
C PRO A 38 -2.57 0.39 5.00
N GLY A 39 -2.25 -0.88 4.82
CA GLY A 39 -3.19 -1.99 4.81
C GLY A 39 -2.53 -3.28 5.28
N THR A 40 -3.36 -4.31 5.46
CA THR A 40 -2.93 -5.63 5.90
C THR A 40 -3.17 -6.65 4.79
N VAL A 41 -2.16 -7.48 4.50
CA VAL A 41 -2.31 -8.62 3.60
C VAL A 41 -3.24 -9.64 4.26
N LEU A 42 -4.40 -9.89 3.65
CA LEU A 42 -5.34 -10.93 4.10
C LEU A 42 -4.96 -12.31 3.56
N PHE A 43 -4.42 -12.35 2.34
CA PHE A 43 -4.07 -13.59 1.67
C PHE A 43 -2.88 -13.37 0.73
N ALA A 44 -1.96 -14.32 0.72
CA ALA A 44 -0.82 -14.37 -0.19
C ALA A 44 -0.79 -15.76 -0.83
N GLY A 45 -1.05 -15.85 -2.14
CA GLY A 45 -1.11 -17.12 -2.85
C GLY A 45 -1.43 -16.98 -4.33
N ASP A 46 -1.08 -18.01 -5.11
CA ASP A 46 -1.44 -18.06 -6.52
C ASP A 46 -2.95 -18.34 -6.65
N ARG A 47 -3.69 -17.37 -7.17
CA ARG A 47 -5.14 -17.50 -7.39
C ARG A 47 -5.37 -17.68 -8.88
N PRO A 48 -6.28 -18.58 -9.31
CA PRO A 48 -6.57 -18.76 -10.74
C PRO A 48 -6.98 -17.43 -11.37
N HIS A 49 -6.09 -16.85 -12.18
CA HIS A 49 -6.37 -15.67 -12.97
C HIS A 49 -6.78 -16.07 -14.39
N LYS A 50 -7.50 -15.17 -15.09
CA LYS A 50 -7.80 -15.36 -16.50
C LYS A 50 -6.49 -15.58 -17.28
N PRO A 51 -6.45 -16.51 -18.25
CA PRO A 51 -5.27 -16.71 -19.09
C PRO A 51 -4.77 -15.37 -19.67
N GLY A 52 -3.49 -15.07 -19.48
CA GLY A 52 -2.85 -13.83 -19.96
C GLY A 52 -2.88 -12.63 -19.00
N ALA A 53 -3.57 -12.72 -17.87
CA ALA A 53 -3.47 -11.69 -16.83
C ALA A 53 -2.22 -11.90 -15.98
N ALA A 54 -1.48 -10.82 -15.71
CA ALA A 54 -0.36 -10.87 -14.77
C ALA A 54 -0.85 -11.25 -13.36
N PRO A 55 -0.15 -12.13 -12.65
CA PRO A 55 -0.58 -12.66 -11.36
C PRO A 55 -0.63 -11.54 -10.31
N ARG A 56 -1.67 -11.55 -9.47
CA ARG A 56 -1.84 -10.63 -8.34
C ARG A 56 -2.03 -11.44 -7.05
N PRO A 57 -0.95 -11.99 -6.48
CA PRO A 57 -1.07 -12.98 -5.42
C PRO A 57 -1.44 -12.40 -4.06
N TYR A 58 -1.38 -11.07 -3.88
CA TYR A 58 -1.64 -10.43 -2.58
C TYR A 58 -3.01 -9.80 -2.55
N TYR A 59 -3.87 -10.28 -1.65
CA TYR A 59 -5.14 -9.63 -1.33
C TYR A 59 -4.96 -8.79 -0.07
N VAL A 60 -5.20 -7.49 -0.18
CA VAL A 60 -4.93 -6.51 0.87
C VAL A 60 -6.23 -5.84 1.30
N LYS A 61 -6.40 -5.68 2.61
CA LYS A 61 -7.40 -4.83 3.22
C LYS A 61 -6.75 -3.55 3.72
N TRP A 62 -7.13 -2.44 3.11
CA TRP A 62 -6.66 -1.11 3.49
C TRP A 62 -7.38 -0.60 4.75
N ASP A 63 -6.73 0.30 5.48
CA ASP A 63 -7.29 0.88 6.71
C ASP A 63 -8.53 1.75 6.46
N ASN A 64 -8.78 2.17 5.22
CA ASN A 64 -10.05 2.80 4.83
C ASN A 64 -11.19 1.80 4.59
N GLY A 65 -10.94 0.50 4.80
CA GLY A 65 -11.91 -0.59 4.66
C GLY A 65 -12.02 -1.18 3.24
N VAL A 66 -11.32 -0.63 2.25
CA VAL A 66 -11.31 -1.16 0.89
C VAL A 66 -10.43 -2.39 0.79
N GLU A 67 -10.84 -3.37 -0.01
CA GLU A 67 -10.08 -4.59 -0.25
C GLU A 67 -9.76 -4.74 -1.74
N ASN A 68 -8.51 -5.08 -2.08
CA ASN A 68 -8.10 -5.23 -3.49
C ASN A 68 -6.88 -6.17 -3.63
N SER A 69 -6.60 -6.59 -4.87
CA SER A 69 -5.50 -7.51 -5.20
C SER A 69 -4.35 -6.82 -5.93
N TYR A 70 -3.12 -7.15 -5.54
CA TYR A 70 -1.89 -6.49 -5.96
C TYR A 70 -0.81 -7.47 -6.40
N ARG A 71 0.12 -6.96 -7.20
CA ARG A 71 1.38 -7.64 -7.51
C ARG A 71 2.42 -7.34 -6.43
N VAL A 72 3.54 -8.05 -6.47
CA VAL A 72 4.62 -7.82 -5.49
C VAL A 72 5.22 -6.43 -5.66
N GLU A 73 5.40 -5.98 -6.91
CA GLU A 73 5.98 -4.68 -7.24
C GLU A 73 5.07 -3.48 -6.91
N ASP A 74 3.80 -3.73 -6.63
CA ASP A 74 2.84 -2.68 -6.26
C ASP A 74 2.87 -2.33 -4.77
N LEU A 75 3.53 -3.18 -3.96
CA LEU A 75 3.51 -3.12 -2.51
C LEU A 75 4.91 -2.94 -1.96
N GLU A 76 4.99 -2.16 -0.88
CA GLU A 76 6.17 -2.06 -0.03
C GLU A 76 5.78 -2.37 1.41
N ALA A 77 6.72 -2.87 2.20
CA ALA A 77 6.48 -3.06 3.63
C ALA A 77 6.12 -1.71 4.26
N ASP A 78 5.08 -1.70 5.09
CA ASP A 78 4.80 -0.57 5.96
C ASP A 78 5.81 -0.62 7.11
N GLU A 79 7.04 -0.20 6.84
CA GLU A 79 7.97 0.15 7.89
C GLU A 79 7.28 1.27 8.67
N GLU A 80 7.01 1.03 9.95
CA GLU A 80 6.52 2.04 10.89
C GLU A 80 7.57 3.15 10.92
N LEU A 81 7.45 4.11 9.99
CA LEU A 81 8.24 5.33 10.03
C LEU A 81 7.91 5.95 11.38
N PRO A 82 8.90 6.15 12.29
CA PRO A 82 8.62 6.84 13.53
C PRO A 82 7.93 8.14 13.15
N GLU A 83 6.77 8.40 13.77
CA GLU A 83 6.04 9.64 13.58
C GLU A 83 7.06 10.77 13.58
N ALA A 84 7.17 11.49 12.46
CA ALA A 84 8.07 12.62 12.40
C ALA A 84 7.64 13.56 13.52
N GLU A 85 8.42 13.64 14.60
CA GLU A 85 8.22 14.61 15.67
C GLU A 85 8.05 15.95 14.97
N GLY A 86 6.83 16.50 15.05
CA GLY A 86 6.52 17.75 14.42
C GLY A 86 7.56 18.76 14.87
N ASN A 87 8.29 19.34 13.91
CA ASN A 87 9.13 20.51 14.16
C ASN A 87 8.18 21.65 14.58
N ILE A 88 7.83 21.68 15.86
CA ILE A 88 7.17 22.82 16.49
C ILE A 88 8.22 23.92 16.47
N ILE A 89 8.08 24.88 15.56
CA ILE A 89 8.84 26.12 15.62
C ILE A 89 8.15 26.98 16.68
N PRO A 90 8.72 27.18 17.89
CA PRO A 90 8.13 28.10 18.84
C PRO A 90 8.29 29.52 18.28
N PHE A 91 7.18 30.15 17.89
CA PHE A 91 7.16 31.59 17.70
C PHE A 91 7.31 32.26 19.07
N SER A 92 8.54 32.59 19.46
CA SER A 92 8.78 33.55 20.53
C SER A 92 8.36 34.93 20.02
N ARG A 93 7.27 35.49 20.57
CA ARG A 93 6.95 36.91 20.41
C ARG A 93 8.06 37.71 21.09
N ALA A 94 8.70 38.59 20.32
CA ALA A 94 9.56 39.67 20.80
C ALA A 94 8.73 40.75 21.51
#